data_AF-A0A7V6U221-F1
#
_entry.id   AF-A0A7V6U221-F1
#
_cell.length_a   1.000
_cell.length_b   1.000
_cell.length_c   1.000
_cell.angle_alpha   90.00
_cell.angle_beta   90.00
_cell.angle_gamma   90.00
#
_symmetry.space_group_name_H-M   'P 1'
#
loop_
_entity.id
_entity.type
_entity.pdbx_description
1 polymer ?
#
loop_
_entity_poly.entity_id
_entity_poly.type
_entity_poly.pdbx_seq_one_letter_code
_entity_poly.pdbx_strand_id
1 'polypeptide(L)'
;MKDSVSTMETVDIMVLGILNGTRPLRAVKVLSNGKRRFDPVEKDRLIDAAMKPGVSVARLALAHGVNANQLRNWVKLRRDRHAQGALRFVAGQETSAFVPV
;
A
#
# COMPACT_ATOMS: atom_id res chain seq x y z
N MET A 1 9.02 16.34 32.35
CA MET A 1 9.31 14.90 32.15
C MET A 1 7.99 14.15 32.13
N LYS A 2 7.85 13.09 31.32
CA LYS A 2 6.61 12.41 30.86
C LYS A 2 6.08 13.05 29.56
N ASP A 3 6.03 12.47 28.37
CA ASP A 3 6.29 11.12 27.88
C ASP A 3 6.74 11.24 26.41
N SER A 4 8.00 10.91 26.09
CA SER A 4 8.36 10.61 24.70
C SER A 4 7.92 9.17 24.43
N VAL A 5 6.61 8.97 24.21
CA VAL A 5 6.11 7.70 23.68
C VAL A 5 6.86 7.49 22.37
N SER A 6 7.73 6.48 22.36
CA SER A 6 8.70 6.27 21.30
C SER A 6 7.93 6.08 19.99
N THR A 7 8.30 6.82 18.94
CA THR A 7 7.73 6.65 17.59
C THR A 7 7.75 5.18 17.17
N MET A 8 8.74 4.41 17.63
CA MET A 8 8.80 2.97 17.39
C MET A 8 7.69 2.18 18.10
N GLU A 9 7.27 2.53 19.31
CA GLU A 9 6.18 1.86 20.02
C GLU A 9 4.82 2.10 19.34
N THR A 10 4.58 3.31 18.84
CA THR A 10 3.35 3.62 18.07
C THR A 10 3.31 2.86 16.74
N VAL A 11 4.44 2.77 16.05
CA VAL A 11 4.56 2.01 14.80
C VAL A 11 4.38 0.51 15.06
N ASP A 12 4.91 -0.02 16.15
CA ASP A 12 4.77 -1.43 16.52
C ASP A 12 3.32 -1.79 16.90
N ILE A 13 2.64 -0.92 17.67
CA ILE A 13 1.20 -1.06 17.96
C ILE A 13 0.36 -1.01 16.68
N MET A 14 0.69 -0.13 15.74
CA MET A 14 0.04 -0.06 14.43
C MET A 14 0.30 -1.33 13.61
N VAL A 15 1.50 -1.90 13.65
CA VAL A 15 1.85 -3.16 12.97
C VAL A 15 1.11 -4.34 13.61
N LEU A 16 1.07 -4.45 14.93
CA LEU A 16 0.33 -5.48 15.65
C LEU A 16 -1.18 -5.40 15.37
N GLY A 17 -1.76 -4.20 15.30
CA GLY A 17 -3.15 -4.00 14.92
C GLY A 17 -3.45 -4.40 13.46
N ILE A 18 -2.51 -4.16 12.53
CA ILE A 18 -2.63 -4.56 11.13
C ILE A 18 -2.54 -6.09 10.97
N LEU A 19 -1.76 -6.76 11.83
CA LEU A 19 -1.57 -8.22 11.81
C LEU A 19 -2.60 -8.99 12.65
N ASN A 20 -3.31 -8.32 13.57
CA ASN A 20 -4.33 -8.97 14.39
C ASN A 20 -5.58 -9.30 13.55
N GLY A 21 -5.85 -10.61 13.41
CA GLY A 21 -6.97 -11.11 12.61
C GLY A 21 -6.68 -11.21 11.11
N THR A 22 -5.42 -11.15 10.68
CA THR A 22 -5.06 -11.34 9.27
C THR A 22 -5.44 -12.73 8.79
N ARG A 23 -6.29 -12.74 7.77
CA ARG A 23 -6.64 -13.93 7.00
C ARG A 23 -5.83 -13.93 5.72
N PRO A 24 -5.53 -15.12 5.16
CA PRO A 24 -4.95 -15.21 3.83
C PRO A 24 -5.80 -14.43 2.83
N LEU A 25 -5.16 -13.68 1.93
CA LEU A 25 -5.86 -12.94 0.88
C LEU A 25 -6.71 -13.90 0.05
N ARG A 26 -8.00 -13.59 -0.05
CA ARG A 26 -8.94 -14.43 -0.76
C ARG A 26 -8.67 -14.36 -2.25
N ALA A 27 -8.37 -15.50 -2.87
CA ALA A 27 -8.32 -15.62 -4.31
C ALA A 27 -9.75 -15.71 -4.86
N VAL A 28 -10.19 -14.70 -5.62
CA VAL A 28 -11.50 -14.66 -6.28
C VAL A 28 -11.52 -15.52 -7.54
N LYS A 29 -10.40 -15.60 -8.27
CA LYS A 29 -10.30 -16.42 -9.48
C LYS A 29 -8.91 -17.03 -9.63
N VAL A 30 -8.86 -18.32 -9.91
CA VAL A 30 -7.64 -18.98 -10.43
C VAL A 30 -7.79 -19.08 -11.94
N LEU A 31 -6.85 -18.52 -12.69
CA LEU A 31 -6.82 -18.61 -14.16
C LEU A 31 -6.23 -19.96 -14.58
N SER A 32 -6.52 -20.38 -15.82
CA SER A 32 -5.98 -21.60 -16.43
C SER A 32 -4.45 -21.65 -16.49
N ASN A 33 -3.77 -20.51 -16.43
CA ASN A 33 -2.31 -20.40 -16.37
C ASN A 33 -1.74 -20.43 -14.94
N GLY A 34 -2.54 -20.81 -13.94
CA GLY A 34 -2.13 -20.88 -12.53
C GLY A 34 -2.04 -19.53 -11.82
N LYS A 35 -2.27 -18.40 -12.51
CA LYS A 35 -2.30 -17.08 -11.86
C LYS A 35 -3.55 -16.92 -11.01
N ARG A 36 -3.42 -16.26 -9.86
CA ARG A 36 -4.53 -15.96 -8.95
C ARG A 36 -4.90 -14.48 -9.04
N ARG A 37 -6.19 -14.19 -9.15
CA ARG A 37 -6.77 -12.86 -8.93
C ARG A 37 -7.30 -12.83 -7.51
N PHE A 38 -6.79 -11.89 -6.73
CA PHE A 38 -7.25 -11.64 -5.38
C PHE A 38 -8.42 -10.68 -5.39
N ASP A 39 -9.18 -10.68 -4.29
CA ASP A 39 -10.21 -9.69 -4.06
C ASP A 39 -9.60 -8.28 -4.16
N PRO A 40 -10.14 -7.39 -5.00
CA PRO A 40 -9.55 -6.08 -5.25
C PRO A 40 -9.58 -5.20 -3.98
N VAL A 41 -10.59 -5.34 -3.13
CA VAL A 41 -10.72 -4.56 -1.89
C VAL A 41 -9.70 -5.05 -0.86
N GLU A 42 -9.57 -6.37 -0.68
CA GLU A 42 -8.57 -6.91 0.25
C GLU A 42 -7.14 -6.60 -0.24
N LYS A 43 -6.90 -6.70 -1.55
CA LYS A 43 -5.60 -6.35 -2.16
C LYS A 43 -5.26 -4.88 -1.92
N ASP A 44 -6.22 -3.97 -2.09
CA ASP A 44 -5.96 -2.54 -1.90
C ASP A 44 -5.67 -2.21 -0.44
N ARG A 45 -6.44 -2.77 0.51
CA ARG A 45 -6.16 -2.63 1.95
C ARG A 45 -4.76 -3.11 2.33
N LEU A 46 -4.33 -4.23 1.75
CA LEU A 46 -2.99 -4.76 1.96
C LEU A 46 -1.89 -3.82 1.39
N ILE A 47 -2.10 -3.28 0.19
CA ILE A 47 -1.16 -2.33 -0.42
C ILE A 47 -1.06 -1.07 0.42
N ASP A 48 -2.19 -0.55 0.91
CA ASP A 48 -2.23 0.64 1.76
C ASP A 48 -1.51 0.42 3.08
N ALA A 49 -1.72 -0.75 3.70
CA ALA A 49 -0.97 -1.16 4.89
C ALA A 49 0.54 -1.28 4.62
N ALA A 50 0.93 -1.82 3.46
CA ALA A 50 2.33 -1.96 3.04
C ALA A 50 3.00 -0.62 2.67
N MET A 51 2.22 0.44 2.43
CA MET A 51 2.74 1.78 2.16
C MET A 51 3.05 2.57 3.43
N LYS A 52 2.55 2.15 4.60
CA LYS A 52 2.83 2.82 5.86
C LYS A 52 4.32 2.70 6.22
N PRO A 53 4.96 3.78 6.71
CA PRO A 53 6.35 3.74 7.13
C PRO A 53 6.53 2.78 8.32
N GLY A 54 7.67 2.09 8.36
CA GLY A 54 7.98 1.13 9.42
C GLY A 54 7.33 -0.26 9.27
N VAL A 55 6.49 -0.48 8.27
CA VAL A 55 5.90 -1.79 8.00
C VAL A 55 6.84 -2.65 7.16
N SER A 56 7.13 -3.87 7.64
CA SER A 56 7.84 -4.86 6.83
C SER A 56 6.90 -5.49 5.81
N VAL A 57 7.11 -5.15 4.53
CA VAL A 57 6.35 -5.70 3.40
C VAL A 57 6.40 -7.22 3.35
N ALA A 58 7.56 -7.83 3.68
CA ALA A 58 7.70 -9.28 3.69
C ALA A 58 6.85 -9.93 4.79
N ARG A 59 6.86 -9.34 6.00
CA ARG A 59 6.08 -9.83 7.13
C ARG A 59 4.58 -9.77 6.82
N LEU A 60 4.13 -8.65 6.26
CA LEU A 60 2.74 -8.45 5.87
C LEU A 60 2.32 -9.43 4.75
N ALA A 61 3.19 -9.65 3.76
CA ALA A 61 2.91 -10.61 2.69
C ALA A 61 2.71 -12.03 3.22
N LEU A 62 3.59 -12.48 4.13
CA LEU A 62 3.50 -13.80 4.77
C LEU A 62 2.23 -13.94 5.62
N ALA A 63 1.89 -12.92 6.40
CA ALA A 63 0.67 -12.92 7.23
C ALA A 63 -0.61 -13.07 6.38
N HIS A 64 -0.59 -12.57 5.15
CA HIS A 64 -1.70 -12.69 4.21
C HIS A 64 -1.52 -13.77 3.14
N GLY A 65 -0.51 -14.64 3.26
CA GLY A 65 -0.30 -15.77 2.34
C GLY A 65 0.01 -15.38 0.89
N VAL A 66 0.60 -14.20 0.66
CA VAL A 66 1.05 -13.75 -0.66
C VAL A 66 2.56 -13.68 -0.76
N ASN A 67 3.08 -13.79 -1.98
CA ASN A 67 4.50 -13.64 -2.23
C ASN A 67 4.92 -12.19 -1.98
N ALA A 68 5.96 -11.98 -1.16
CA ALA A 68 6.51 -10.66 -0.86
C ALA A 68 6.91 -9.87 -2.13
N ASN A 69 7.38 -10.53 -3.19
CA ASN A 69 7.71 -9.87 -4.45
C ASN A 69 6.47 -9.36 -5.18
N GLN A 70 5.35 -10.09 -5.11
CA GLN A 70 4.08 -9.60 -5.67
C GLN A 70 3.62 -8.34 -4.94
N LEU A 71 3.67 -8.34 -3.60
CA LEU A 71 3.29 -7.18 -2.80
C LEU A 71 4.21 -5.97 -3.07
N ARG A 72 5.53 -6.18 -3.14
CA ARG A 72 6.49 -5.11 -3.50
C ARG A 72 6.17 -4.50 -4.87
N ASN A 73 5.88 -5.33 -5.87
CA ASN A 73 5.50 -4.87 -7.21
C ASN A 73 4.20 -4.07 -7.19
N TRP A 74 3.20 -4.50 -6.41
CA TRP A 74 1.94 -3.75 -6.27
C TRP A 74 2.13 -2.41 -5.58
N VAL A 75 2.93 -2.36 -4.52
CA VAL A 75 3.28 -1.11 -3.82
C VAL A 75 4.02 -0.16 -4.75
N LYS A 76 4.98 -0.67 -5.52
CA LYS A 76 5.70 0.12 -6.54
C LYS A 76 4.72 0.72 -7.56
N LEU A 77 3.83 -0.09 -8.12
CA LEU A 77 2.84 0.38 -9.10
C LEU A 77 1.87 1.42 -8.51
N ARG A 78 1.50 1.28 -7.22
CA ARG A 78 0.66 2.28 -6.52
C ARG A 78 1.42 3.60 -6.33
N ARG A 79 2.69 3.56 -5.94
CA ARG A 79 3.56 4.74 -5.83
C ARG A 79 3.74 5.45 -7.18
N ASP A 80 4.03 4.68 -8.24
CA ASP A 80 4.19 5.22 -9.59
C ASP A 80 2.91 5.92 -10.06
N ARG A 81 1.74 5.33 -9.77
CA ARG A 81 0.43 5.93 -10.08
C ARG A 81 0.19 7.22 -9.28
N HIS A 82 0.55 7.26 -8.00
CA HIS A 82 0.44 8.47 -7.19
C HIS A 82 1.35 9.58 -7.72
N ALA A 83 2.58 9.25 -8.12
CA ALA A 83 3.51 10.19 -8.73
C ALA A 83 2.97 10.74 -10.06
N GLN A 84 2.44 9.89 -10.93
CA GLN A 84 1.80 10.32 -12.18
C GLN A 84 0.56 11.21 -11.96
N GLY A 85 -0.24 10.91 -10.93
CA GLY A 85 -1.38 11.75 -10.53
C GLY A 85 -0.95 13.13 -10.04
N ALA A 86 0.10 13.18 -9.21
CA ALA A 86 0.67 14.44 -8.73
C ALA A 86 1.22 15.29 -9.89
N LEU A 87 1.95 14.68 -10.83
CA LEU A 87 2.43 15.38 -12.03
C LEU A 87 1.29 15.95 -12.87
N ARG A 88 0.20 15.19 -13.06
CA ARG A 88 -0.99 15.67 -13.78
C ARG A 88 -1.70 16.81 -13.05
N PHE A 89 -1.76 16.76 -11.72
CA PHE A 89 -2.35 17.83 -10.91
C PHE A 89 -1.55 19.13 -11.06
N VAL A 90 -0.22 19.07 -10.95
CA VAL A 90 0.66 20.23 -11.15
C VAL A 90 0.51 20.81 -12.56
N ALA A 91 0.52 19.96 -13.59
CA ALA A 91 0.34 20.40 -14.98
C ALA A 91 -1.02 21.07 -15.24
N GLY A 92 -2.08 20.64 -14.55
CA GLY A 92 -3.41 21.27 -14.62
C GLY A 92 -3.52 22.60 -13.87
N GLN A 93 -2.62 22.88 -12.92
CA GLN A 93 -2.53 24.19 -12.25
C GLN A 93 -1.75 25.21 -13.10
N GLU A 94 -0.72 24.78 -13.82
CA GLU A 94 0.07 25.68 -14.69
C GLU A 94 -0.74 26.23 -15.87
N THR A 95 -1.71 25.48 -16.41
CA THR A 95 -2.57 25.95 -17.51
C THR A 95 -3.60 27.00 -17.08
N SER A 96 -3.81 27.20 -15.77
CA SER A 96 -4.74 28.22 -15.25
C SER A 96 -4.06 29.57 -14.97
N ALA A 97 -2.73 29.65 -15.02
CA ALA A 97 -1.97 30.82 -14.56
C ALA A 97 -1.51 31.77 -15.67
N PHE A 98 -1.78 31.48 -16.95
CA PHE A 98 -1.33 32.31 -18.06
C PHE A 98 -2.53 32.97 -18.78
N VAL A 99 -2.92 34.15 -18.30
CA VAL A 99 -3.79 35.07 -19.05
C VAL A 99 -2.87 36.04 -19.79
N PRO A 100 -2.73 35.95 -21.12
CA PRO A 100 -2.01 36.97 -21.87
C PRO A 100 -2.81 38.29 -21.87
N VAL A 101 -2.13 39.39 -21.57
CA VAL A 101 -2.62 40.78 -21.61
C VAL A 101 -2.48 41.39 -23.00
#